data_AF-A0A4R4THC5-F1
#
_entry.id   AF-A0A4R4THC5-F1
#
_cell.length_a   1.000
_cell.length_b   1.000
_cell.length_c   1.000
_cell.angle_alpha   90.00
_cell.angle_beta   90.00
_cell.angle_gamma   90.00
#
_symmetry.space_group_name_H-M   'P 1'
#
loop_
_entity.id
_entity.type
_entity.pdbx_description
1 polymer ?
#
loop_
_entity_poly.entity_id
_entity_poly.type
_entity_poly.pdbx_seq_one_letter_code
_entity_poly.pdbx_strand_id
1 'polypeptide(L)'
;TPVVVAHRATWPDELLLRCTVATLEETVREHRLWKHTLFLVGPALDATGTRSHLYHPGHFHGHRRADPAVRAALRARGAGDD
;
A
#
# COMPACT_ATOMS: atom_id res chain seq x y z
N THR A 1 6.70 11.95 -10.09
CA THR A 1 6.69 10.91 -9.05
C THR A 1 5.59 11.17 -8.06
N PRO A 2 4.65 10.22 -7.87
CA PRO A 2 3.54 10.36 -6.92
C PRO A 2 3.99 10.37 -5.47
N VAL A 3 3.23 11.06 -4.63
CA VAL A 3 3.43 11.14 -3.19
C VAL A 3 2.09 11.02 -2.46
N VAL A 4 2.03 10.20 -1.42
CA VAL A 4 0.99 10.26 -0.40
C VAL A 4 1.58 10.93 0.84
N VAL A 5 0.90 11.95 1.33
CA VAL A 5 1.20 12.65 2.58
C VAL A 5 0.20 12.17 3.62
N ALA A 6 0.67 11.53 4.69
CA ALA A 6 -0.17 11.03 5.77
C ALA A 6 0.22 11.70 7.09
N HIS A 7 -0.58 12.68 7.53
CA HIS A 7 -0.36 13.40 8.78
C HIS A 7 -1.19 12.78 9.91
N ARG A 8 -0.52 12.49 11.03
CA ARG A 8 -1.08 11.81 12.21
C ARG A 8 -1.91 10.58 11.83
N ALA A 9 -1.28 9.72 11.03
CA ALA A 9 -1.88 8.46 10.60
C ALA A 9 -2.42 7.69 11.82
N THR A 10 -3.63 7.16 11.68
CA THR A 10 -4.42 6.44 12.68
C THR A 10 -4.90 7.25 13.90
N TRP A 11 -4.69 8.56 13.93
CA TRP A 11 -5.25 9.44 14.97
C TRP A 11 -6.66 9.90 14.57
N PRO A 12 -7.50 10.39 15.52
CA PRO A 12 -8.85 10.85 15.19
C PRO A 12 -8.91 11.98 14.15
N ASP A 13 -7.84 12.75 14.04
CA ASP A 13 -7.68 13.90 13.16
C ASP A 13 -6.55 13.71 12.13
N GLU A 14 -6.48 12.47 11.62
CA GLU A 14 -5.69 12.09 10.45
C GLU A 14 -6.02 12.99 9.23
N LEU A 15 -4.97 13.33 8.48
CA LEU A 15 -5.09 14.01 7.18
C LEU A 15 -4.26 13.26 6.13
N LEU A 16 -4.92 12.79 5.08
CA LEU A 16 -4.29 12.17 3.92
C LEU A 16 -4.40 13.08 2.70
N LEU A 17 -3.27 13.35 2.04
CA LEU A 17 -3.20 14.12 0.80
C LEU A 17 -2.45 13.33 -0.27
N ARG A 18 -2.76 13.61 -1.53
CA ARG A 18 -2.01 13.11 -2.68
C ARG A 18 -1.45 14.28 -3.45
N CYS A 19 -0.18 14.19 -3.80
CA CYS A 19 0.51 15.19 -4.62
C CYS A 19 1.58 14.49 -5.45
N THR A 20 2.41 15.28 -6.12
CA THR A 20 3.63 14.78 -6.75
C THR A 20 4.84 15.39 -6.04
N VAL A 21 6.03 14.84 -6.27
CA VAL A 21 7.27 15.45 -5.78
C VAL A 21 7.40 16.92 -6.21
N ALA A 22 6.88 17.29 -7.39
CA ALA A 22 6.90 18.66 -7.87
C ALA A 22 6.00 19.62 -7.08
N THR A 23 4.89 19.12 -6.51
CA THR A 23 3.90 19.95 -5.78
C THR A 23 3.93 19.74 -4.26
N LEU A 24 4.82 18.86 -3.77
CA LEU A 24 4.88 18.46 -2.36
C LEU A 24 5.14 19.63 -1.41
N GLU A 25 6.05 20.54 -1.76
CA GLU A 25 6.42 21.69 -0.93
C GLU A 25 5.24 22.64 -0.71
N GLU A 26 4.53 22.96 -1.80
CA GLU A 26 3.31 23.77 -1.76
C GLU A 26 2.23 23.09 -0.90
N THR A 27 1.96 21.80 -1.13
CA THR A 27 0.99 21.02 -0.35
C THR A 27 1.32 21.02 1.15
N VAL A 28 2.58 20.79 1.52
CA VAL A 28 2.99 20.77 2.94
C VAL A 28 2.82 22.14 3.59
N ARG A 29 3.14 23.22 2.86
CA ARG A 29 3.03 24.60 3.34
C ARG A 29 1.58 25.03 3.54
N GLU A 30 0.71 24.74 2.56
CA GLU A 30 -0.72 25.04 2.60
C GLU A 30 -1.37 24.43 3.86
N HIS A 31 -1.03 23.17 4.15
CA HIS A 31 -1.59 22.42 5.28
C HIS A 31 -0.78 22.55 6.59
N ARG A 32 0.32 23.31 6.59
CA ARG A 32 1.18 23.57 7.77
C ARG A 32 1.68 22.29 8.46
N LEU A 33 2.13 21.32 7.66
CA LEU A 33 2.51 19.98 8.14
C LEU A 33 3.99 19.93 8.56
N TRP A 34 4.28 20.18 9.85
CA TRP A 34 5.67 20.28 10.35
C TRP A 34 6.19 19.05 11.10
N LYS A 35 5.30 18.22 11.65
CA LYS A 35 5.63 17.02 12.44
C LYS A 35 4.59 15.94 12.22
N HIS A 36 4.93 14.71 12.60
CA HIS A 36 4.02 13.56 12.57
C HIS A 36 3.42 13.32 11.17
N THR A 37 4.22 13.49 10.13
CA THR A 37 3.81 13.30 8.74
C THR A 37 4.69 12.25 8.09
N LEU A 38 4.07 11.22 7.52
CA LEU A 38 4.71 10.22 6.69
C LEU A 38 4.56 10.62 5.22
N PHE A 39 5.66 10.56 4.48
CA PHE A 39 5.67 10.75 3.03
C PHE A 39 5.98 9.40 2.37
N LEU A 40 5.01 8.86 1.66
CA LEU A 40 5.22 7.71 0.78
C LEU A 40 5.47 8.25 -0.62
N VAL A 41 6.57 7.88 -1.26
CA VAL A 41 7.00 8.44 -2.54
C VAL A 41 7.35 7.30 -3.49
N GLY A 42 6.75 7.28 -4.69
CA GLY A 42 7.16 6.35 -5.73
C GLY A 42 6.03 5.88 -6.65
N PRO A 43 6.40 5.23 -7.76
CA PRO A 43 5.45 4.77 -8.79
C PRO A 43 4.50 3.68 -8.28
N ALA A 44 4.85 2.96 -7.21
CA ALA A 44 3.97 1.96 -6.60
C ALA A 44 2.64 2.54 -6.08
N LEU A 45 2.57 3.86 -5.87
CA LEU A 45 1.35 4.55 -5.42
C LEU A 45 0.31 4.76 -6.53
N ASP A 46 0.72 4.63 -7.79
CA ASP A 46 -0.15 4.60 -8.97
C ASP A 46 -0.39 3.18 -9.47
N ALA A 47 0.26 2.18 -8.87
CA ALA A 47 0.10 0.79 -9.29
C ALA A 47 -1.34 0.32 -9.01
N THR A 48 -2.02 -0.07 -10.07
CA THR A 48 -3.30 -0.78 -10.01
C THR A 48 -3.04 -2.27 -10.26
N GLY A 49 -3.66 -3.17 -9.49
CA GLY A 49 -3.53 -4.60 -9.76
C GLY A 49 -3.61 -5.49 -8.52
N THR A 50 -3.00 -6.67 -8.65
CA THR A 50 -3.19 -7.83 -7.80
C THR A 50 -2.72 -7.61 -6.36
N ARG A 51 -3.60 -7.94 -5.41
CA ARG A 51 -3.30 -7.89 -3.98
C ARG A 51 -2.15 -8.84 -3.64
N SER A 52 -1.20 -8.38 -2.84
CA SER A 52 -0.12 -9.24 -2.33
C SER A 52 -0.69 -10.46 -1.60
N HIS A 53 -0.18 -11.64 -1.95
CA HIS A 53 -0.53 -12.89 -1.29
C HIS A 53 0.19 -13.11 0.04
N LEU A 54 0.97 -12.14 0.55
CA LEU A 54 1.79 -12.29 1.77
C LEU A 54 1.01 -12.91 2.96
N TYR A 55 -0.22 -12.44 3.17
CA TYR A 55 -1.12 -12.92 4.22
C TYR A 55 -2.21 -13.88 3.73
N HIS A 56 -2.23 -14.21 2.43
CA HIS A 56 -3.18 -15.18 1.91
C HIS A 56 -2.88 -16.56 2.52
N PRO A 57 -3.88 -17.31 3.01
CA PRO A 57 -3.65 -18.60 3.67
C PRO A 57 -3.03 -19.65 2.73
N GLY A 58 -3.23 -19.52 1.42
CA GLY A 58 -2.56 -20.35 0.42
C GLY A 58 -1.08 -19.99 0.15
N HIS A 59 -0.57 -18.88 0.71
CA HIS A 59 0.82 -18.45 0.58
C HIS A 59 1.67 -18.99 1.74
N PHE A 60 2.80 -19.61 1.39
CA PHE A 60 3.78 -20.09 2.35
C PHE A 60 4.76 -18.97 2.71
N HIS A 61 5.06 -18.81 3.99
CA HIS A 61 6.19 -17.99 4.43
C HIS A 61 6.99 -18.73 5.51
N GLY A 62 8.21 -18.27 5.82
CA GLY A 62 9.13 -18.98 6.73
C GLY A 62 8.52 -19.38 8.09
N HIS A 63 7.62 -18.56 8.63
CA HIS A 63 6.93 -18.80 9.91
C HIS A 63 5.50 -19.39 9.85
N ARG A 64 4.95 -19.70 8.66
CA ARG A 64 3.57 -20.22 8.51
C ARG A 64 3.48 -21.08 7.27
N ARG A 65 3.02 -22.31 7.46
CA ARG A 65 2.70 -23.20 6.35
C ARG A 65 1.45 -22.69 5.65
N ALA A 66 1.42 -22.84 4.33
CA ALA A 66 0.21 -22.61 3.56
C ALA A 66 -0.85 -23.66 3.92
N ASP A 67 -2.12 -23.26 3.95
CA ASP A 67 -3.23 -24.20 3.96
C ASP A 67 -3.23 -24.99 2.64
N PRO A 68 -3.13 -26.33 2.67
CA PRO A 68 -3.05 -27.15 1.46
C PRO A 68 -4.26 -27.00 0.54
N ALA A 69 -5.48 -26.96 1.10
CA ALA A 69 -6.72 -26.85 0.33
C ALA A 69 -6.83 -25.47 -0.33
N VAL A 70 -6.51 -24.41 0.42
CA VAL A 70 -6.54 -23.05 -0.14
C VAL A 70 -5.44 -22.83 -1.15
N ARG A 71 -4.25 -23.43 -0.95
CA ARG A 71 -3.15 -23.36 -1.92
C ARG A 71 -3.50 -24.09 -3.23
N ALA A 72 -4.18 -25.24 -3.15
CA ALA A 72 -4.66 -25.94 -4.33
C ALA A 72 -5.67 -25.09 -5.13
N ALA A 73 -6.64 -24.50 -4.45
CA ALA A 73 -7.63 -23.61 -5.07
C ALA A 73 -6.98 -22.35 -5.67
N LEU A 74 -6.00 -21.74 -4.99
CA LEU A 74 -5.27 -20.57 -5.48
C LEU A 74 -4.50 -20.88 -6.78
N ARG A 75 -3.84 -22.04 -6.85
CA ARG A 75 -3.15 -22.48 -8.07
C ARG A 75 -4.11 -22.76 -9.22
N ALA A 76 -5.26 -23.37 -8.93
CA ALA A 76 -6.28 -23.62 -9.95
C ALA A 76 -6.85 -22.32 -10.55
N ARG A 77 -7.00 -21.27 -9.73
CA ARG A 77 -7.45 -19.94 -10.20
C ARG A 77 -6.38 -19.20 -11.01
N GLY A 78 -5.12 -19.26 -10.59
CA GLY A 78 -4.02 -18.62 -11.30
C GLY A 78 -3.63 -19.27 -12.63
N ALA A 79 -4.12 -20.49 -12.92
CA ALA A 79 -3.88 -21.20 -14.18
C ALA A 79 -4.94 -20.92 -15.27
N GLY A 80 -5.89 -20.01 -15.01
CA GLY A 80 -6.98 -19.66 -15.92
C GLY A 80 -7.02 -18.18 -16.35
N ASP A 81 -6.01 -17.40 -15.99
CA ASP A 81 -5.86 -15.97 -16.32
C ASP A 81 -4.76 -15.71 -17.39
N ASP A 82 -4.38 -16.75 -18.16
CA ASP A 82 -3.46 -16.65 -19.31
C ASP A 82 -4.24 -16.48 -20.64
#